data_AF-A0A0Q5TZH6-F1
#
_entry.id   AF-A0A0Q5TZH6-F1
#
_cell.length_a   1.000
_cell.length_b   1.000
_cell.length_c   1.000
_cell.angle_alpha   90.00
_cell.angle_beta   90.00
_cell.angle_gamma   90.00
#
_symmetry.space_group_name_H-M   'P 1'
#
loop_
_entity.id
_entity.type
_entity.pdbx_description
1 polymer ?
#
loop_
_entity_poly.entity_id
_entity_poly.type
_entity_poly.pdbx_seq_one_letter_code
_entity_poly.pdbx_strand_id
1 'polypeptide(L)'
;MKNFRPYRFFKAFIIIGFLTMVCFFAFASEDRHVFASNLFLRTLADLYSVFQFPTHTFFGRFLGAHLWLYFLTLVFNAAMFAFIIEFGLSTEATYRENKHKKENAG
;
A
#
# COMPACT_ATOMS: atom_id res chain seq x y z
N MET A 1 -2.83 -16.14 13.86
CA MET A 1 -1.99 -16.11 12.65
C MET A 1 -0.66 -16.76 12.98
N LYS A 2 -0.41 -18.02 12.57
CA LYS A 2 0.79 -18.77 13.01
C LYS A 2 2.10 -18.34 12.32
N ASN A 3 2.02 -17.68 11.16
CA ASN A 3 3.18 -17.34 10.32
C ASN A 3 3.39 -15.84 10.10
N PHE A 4 2.71 -14.97 10.86
CA PHE A 4 2.89 -13.53 10.73
C PHE A 4 4.29 -13.12 11.22
N ARG A 5 5.07 -12.48 10.35
CA ARG A 5 6.42 -12.00 10.66
C ARG A 5 6.44 -10.47 10.69
N PRO A 6 6.60 -9.85 11.87
CA PRO A 6 6.61 -8.39 12.02
C PRO A 6 7.65 -7.70 11.13
N TYR A 7 8.80 -8.35 10.92
CA TYR A 7 9.86 -7.82 10.05
C TYR A 7 9.44 -7.69 8.58
N ARG A 8 8.70 -8.69 8.05
CA ARG A 8 8.21 -8.64 6.66
C ARG A 8 7.11 -7.58 6.50
N PHE A 9 6.21 -7.50 7.48
CA PHE A 9 5.22 -6.43 7.56
C PHE A 9 5.90 -5.04 7.54
N PHE A 10 6.89 -4.82 8.41
CA PHE A 10 7.59 -3.54 8.49
C PHE A 10 8.32 -3.19 7.19
N LYS A 11 8.96 -4.17 6.55
CA LYS A 11 9.59 -3.97 5.24
C LYS A 11 8.57 -3.60 4.16
N ALA A 12 7.44 -4.31 4.10
CA ALA A 12 6.35 -4.00 3.17
C ALA A 12 5.78 -2.60 3.43
N PHE A 13 5.60 -2.22 4.69
CA PHE A 13 5.14 -0.89 5.10
C PHE A 13 6.08 0.22 4.64
N ILE A 14 7.40 0.07 4.84
CA ILE A 14 8.38 1.06 4.35
C ILE A 14 8.34 1.17 2.82
N ILE A 15 8.33 0.03 2.11
CA ILE A 15 8.30 0.01 0.64
C ILE A 15 7.05 0.71 0.12
N ILE A 16 5.87 0.37 0.66
CA ILE A 16 4.60 0.97 0.26
C ILE A 16 4.59 2.46 0.62
N GLY A 17 5.04 2.83 1.81
CA GLY A 17 5.09 4.23 2.25
C GLY A 17 6.00 5.09 1.36
N PHE A 18 7.18 4.56 1.01
CA PHE A 18 8.10 5.23 0.10
C PHE A 18 7.51 5.37 -1.31
N LEU A 19 6.91 4.30 -1.84
CA LEU A 19 6.24 4.33 -3.14
C LEU A 19 5.06 5.32 -3.14
N THR A 20 4.29 5.36 -2.06
CA THR A 20 3.16 6.31 -1.89
C THR A 20 3.67 7.76 -1.89
N MET A 21 4.79 8.04 -1.23
CA MET A 21 5.46 9.36 -1.28
C MET A 21 5.87 9.73 -2.72
N VAL A 22 6.50 8.82 -3.46
CA VAL A 22 6.90 9.07 -4.86
C VAL A 22 5.66 9.34 -5.74
N CYS A 23 4.60 8.55 -5.57
CA CYS A 23 3.34 8.75 -6.29
C CYS A 23 2.66 10.08 -5.92
N PHE A 24 2.72 10.49 -4.65
CA PHE A 24 2.23 11.80 -4.22
C PHE A 24 2.97 12.95 -4.91
N PHE A 25 4.31 12.90 -4.98
CA PHE A 25 5.08 13.92 -5.68
C PHE A 25 4.79 13.94 -7.19
N ALA A 26 4.59 12.78 -7.80
CA ALA A 26 4.18 12.67 -9.21
C ALA A 26 2.81 13.34 -9.43
N PHE A 27 1.81 13.01 -8.60
CA PHE A 27 0.48 13.61 -8.62
C PHE A 27 0.52 15.14 -8.43
N ALA A 28 1.21 15.61 -7.39
CA ALA A 28 1.33 17.04 -7.10
C ALA A 28 2.05 17.82 -8.23
N SER A 29 2.92 17.14 -8.98
CA SER A 29 3.62 17.75 -10.12
C SER A 29 2.77 17.77 -11.39
N GLU A 30 1.90 16.78 -11.59
CA GLU A 30 0.92 16.76 -12.69
C GLU A 30 -0.13 17.87 -12.51
N ASP A 31 -0.66 18.03 -11.28
CA ASP A 31 -1.63 19.07 -10.93
C ASP A 31 -1.13 20.50 -11.21
N ARG A 32 0.19 20.72 -11.09
CA ARG A 32 0.80 22.04 -11.33
C ARG A 32 1.27 22.22 -12.78
N HIS A 33 1.02 21.26 -13.67
CA HIS A 33 1.52 21.23 -15.05
C HIS A 33 3.05 21.47 -15.16
N VAL A 34 3.83 21.08 -14.14
CA VAL A 34 5.26 21.42 -14.03
C VAL A 34 6.11 20.58 -14.98
N PHE A 35 5.65 19.39 -15.35
CA PHE A 35 6.35 18.51 -16.30
C PHE A 35 5.49 18.29 -17.55
N ALA A 36 6.13 18.33 -18.73
CA ALA A 36 5.54 17.89 -19.99
C ALA A 36 4.98 16.45 -19.85
N SER A 37 3.94 16.11 -20.62
CA SER A 37 3.17 14.87 -20.54
C SER A 37 4.05 13.60 -20.62
N ASN A 38 4.59 13.17 -19.49
CA ASN A 38 5.40 11.98 -19.36
C ASN A 38 4.50 10.84 -18.90
N LEU A 39 4.33 9.83 -19.77
CA LEU A 39 3.50 8.66 -19.53
C LEU A 39 3.83 7.97 -18.18
N PHE A 40 5.11 7.93 -17.81
CA PHE A 40 5.56 7.37 -16.54
C PHE A 40 5.07 8.15 -15.30
N LEU A 41 5.16 9.48 -15.33
CA LEU A 41 4.69 10.35 -14.24
C LEU A 41 3.18 10.27 -14.08
N ARG A 42 2.45 10.21 -15.20
CA ARG A 42 0.99 10.03 -15.21
C ARG A 42 0.58 8.69 -14.59
N THR A 43 1.26 7.60 -14.94
CA THR A 43 1.00 6.29 -14.32
C THR A 43 1.26 6.31 -12.81
N LEU A 44 2.30 7.00 -12.34
CA LEU A 44 2.56 7.14 -10.90
C LEU A 44 1.50 7.99 -10.19
N ALA A 45 1.00 9.03 -10.85
CA ALA A 45 -0.09 9.85 -10.34
C ALA A 45 -1.42 9.06 -10.27
N ASP A 46 -1.73 8.26 -11.29
CA ASP A 46 -2.89 7.35 -11.25
C ASP A 46 -2.75 6.31 -10.13
N LEU A 47 -1.54 5.76 -9.94
CA LEU A 47 -1.25 4.81 -8.87
C LEU A 47 -1.42 5.45 -7.47
N TYR A 48 -1.24 6.76 -7.36
CA TYR A 48 -1.51 7.47 -6.10
C TYR A 48 -2.97 7.35 -5.66
N SER A 49 -3.91 7.39 -6.61
CA SER A 49 -5.34 7.22 -6.34
C SER A 49 -5.64 5.84 -5.73
N VAL A 50 -4.87 4.81 -6.09
CA VAL A 50 -4.97 3.47 -5.50
C VAL A 50 -4.49 3.47 -4.05
N PHE A 51 -3.37 4.14 -3.76
CA PHE A 51 -2.85 4.24 -2.38
C PHE A 51 -3.73 5.10 -1.45
N GLN A 52 -4.52 6.01 -2.02
CA GLN A 52 -5.51 6.80 -1.29
C GLN A 52 -6.77 6.00 -0.89
N PHE A 53 -7.08 4.91 -1.59
CA PHE A 53 -8.19 4.03 -1.24
C PHE A 53 -7.83 3.17 0.00
N PRO A 54 -8.76 2.92 0.94
CA PRO A 54 -10.17 3.34 0.96
C PRO A 54 -10.43 4.66 1.70
N THR A 55 -9.54 5.10 2.60
CA THR A 55 -9.84 6.23 3.51
C THR A 55 -10.15 7.53 2.78
N HIS A 56 -9.45 7.81 1.68
CA HIS A 56 -9.70 9.04 0.92
C HIS A 56 -11.02 9.00 0.14
N THR A 57 -11.49 7.81 -0.26
CA THR A 57 -12.79 7.65 -0.92
C THR A 57 -13.95 7.86 0.05
N PHE A 58 -13.81 7.41 1.31
CA PHE A 58 -14.86 7.56 2.32
C PHE A 58 -14.83 8.92 3.04
N PHE A 59 -13.65 9.51 3.24
CA PHE A 59 -13.48 10.71 4.06
C PHE A 59 -12.82 11.90 3.33
N GLY A 60 -12.64 11.83 2.01
CA GLY A 60 -11.84 12.79 1.24
C GLY A 60 -12.21 14.26 1.43
N ARG A 61 -13.51 14.59 1.54
CA ARG A 61 -13.95 15.98 1.82
C ARG A 61 -13.54 16.48 3.20
N PHE A 62 -13.55 15.61 4.21
CA PHE A 62 -13.15 15.95 5.58
C PHE A 62 -11.63 15.99 5.73
N LEU A 63 -10.93 15.05 5.08
CA LEU A 63 -9.47 14.96 5.09
C LEU A 63 -8.82 16.10 4.30
N GLY A 64 -9.44 16.56 3.21
CA GLY A 64 -8.94 17.71 2.44
C GLY A 64 -8.92 19.02 3.22
N ALA A 65 -9.77 19.17 4.25
CA ALA A 65 -9.78 20.34 5.13
C ALA A 65 -8.63 20.34 6.17
N HIS A 66 -8.02 19.17 6.41
CA HIS A 66 -6.99 18.99 7.45
C HIS A 66 -5.80 18.19 6.91
N LEU A 67 -4.80 18.91 6.42
CA LEU A 67 -3.59 18.33 5.82
C LEU A 67 -2.91 17.27 6.70
N TRP A 68 -2.90 17.46 8.02
CA TRP A 68 -2.30 16.50 8.95
C TRP A 68 -3.08 15.17 9.02
N LEU A 69 -4.42 15.23 9.03
CA LEU A 69 -5.29 14.04 8.99
C LEU A 69 -5.12 13.31 7.66
N TYR A 70 -4.98 14.05 6.56
CA TYR A 70 -4.69 13.49 5.25
C TYR A 70 -3.42 12.62 5.27
N PHE A 71 -2.30 13.14 5.78
CA PHE A 71 -1.07 12.35 5.90
C PHE A 71 -1.20 11.16 6.84
N LEU A 72 -1.93 11.30 7.95
CA LEU A 72 -2.21 10.20 8.88
C LEU A 72 -3.00 9.07 8.20
N THR A 73 -3.97 9.41 7.35
CA THR A 73 -4.73 8.41 6.61
C THR A 73 -3.90 7.68 5.54
N LEU A 74 -2.93 8.36 4.92
CA LEU A 74 -1.98 7.70 4.01
C LEU A 74 -1.10 6.69 4.75
N VAL A 75 -0.61 7.06 5.94
CA VAL A 75 0.15 6.15 6.80
C VAL A 75 -0.70 4.93 7.18
N PHE A 76 -1.97 5.15 7.53
CA PHE A 76 -2.90 4.07 7.84
C PHE A 76 -3.16 3.16 6.63
N ASN A 77 -3.39 3.71 5.44
CA ASN A 77 -3.54 2.92 4.22
C ASN A 77 -2.29 2.10 3.92
N ALA A 78 -1.09 2.69 4.03
CA ALA A 78 0.15 1.97 3.84
C ALA A 78 0.30 0.80 4.81
N ALA A 79 -0.11 0.98 6.08
CA ALA A 79 -0.15 -0.09 7.07
C ALA A 79 -1.18 -1.17 6.70
N MET A 80 -2.37 -0.80 6.20
CA MET A 80 -3.36 -1.76 5.72
C MET A 80 -2.85 -2.58 4.54
N PHE A 81 -2.23 -1.94 3.53
CA PHE A 81 -1.65 -2.65 2.39
C PHE A 81 -0.53 -3.59 2.83
N ALA A 82 0.37 -3.15 3.72
CA ALA A 82 1.42 -3.99 4.26
C ALA A 82 0.86 -5.20 5.04
N PHE A 83 -0.25 -4.98 5.77
CA PHE A 83 -0.94 -6.05 6.48
C PHE A 83 -1.56 -7.08 5.51
N ILE A 84 -2.23 -6.62 4.45
CA ILE A 84 -2.82 -7.50 3.42
C ILE A 84 -1.73 -8.35 2.75
N ILE A 85 -0.59 -7.75 2.42
CA ILE A 85 0.55 -8.48 1.82
C ILE A 85 1.06 -9.56 2.78
N GLU A 86 1.33 -9.22 4.04
CA GLU A 86 1.82 -10.20 5.01
C GLU A 86 0.78 -11.29 5.30
N PHE A 87 -0.51 -10.95 5.28
CA PHE A 87 -1.59 -11.91 5.42
C PHE A 87 -1.63 -12.90 4.23
N GLY A 88 -1.52 -12.40 3.00
CA GLY A 88 -1.45 -13.23 1.78
C GLY A 88 -0.24 -14.17 1.80
N LEU A 89 0.94 -13.65 2.16
CA LEU A 89 2.15 -14.48 2.26
C LEU A 89 2.07 -15.51 3.39
N SER A 90 1.48 -15.14 4.53
CA SER A 90 1.31 -16.06 5.66
C SER A 90 0.33 -17.19 5.34
N THR A 91 -0.76 -16.89 4.64
CA THR A 91 -1.76 -17.88 4.23
C THR A 91 -1.19 -18.84 3.19
N GLU A 92 -0.43 -18.36 2.20
CA GLU A 92 0.27 -19.22 1.24
C GLU A 92 1.28 -20.14 1.93
N ALA A 93 2.06 -19.61 2.87
CA ALA A 93 3.03 -20.40 3.64
C ALA A 93 2.34 -21.53 4.43
N THR A 94 1.24 -21.22 5.12
CA THR A 94 0.46 -22.24 5.84
C THR A 94 -0.16 -23.27 4.90
N TYR A 95 -0.62 -22.86 3.72
CA TYR A 95 -1.14 -23.80 2.71
C TYR A 95 -0.05 -24.77 2.22
N ARG A 96 1.15 -24.27 1.92
CA ARG A 96 2.30 -25.09 1.51
C ARG A 96 2.74 -26.08 2.60
N GLU A 97 2.81 -25.64 3.85
CA GLU A 97 3.15 -26.51 4.99
C GLU A 97 2.13 -27.65 5.16
N ASN A 98 0.83 -27.34 5.04
CA ASN A 98 -0.23 -28.34 5.15
C ASN A 98 -0.22 -29.32 3.97
N LYS A 99 0.11 -28.85 2.76
CA LYS A 99 0.25 -29.71 1.57
C LYS A 99 1.40 -30.72 1.74
N HIS A 100 2.58 -30.25 2.12
CA HIS A 100 3.75 -31.13 2.34
C HIS A 100 3.52 -32.15 3.47
N LYS A 101 2.84 -31.76 4.55
CA LYS A 101 2.48 -32.72 5.61
C LYS A 101 1.55 -33.82 5.14
N LYS A 102 0.64 -33.55 4.20
CA LYS A 102 -0.24 -34.57 3.61
C LYS A 102 0.52 -35.49 2.66
N GLU A 103 1.45 -34.95 1.87
CA GLU A 103 2.28 -35.73 0.94
C GLU A 103 3.27 -36.66 1.67
N ASN A 104 3.80 -36.25 2.83
CA ASN A 104 4.76 -37.06 3.60
C ASN A 104 4.10 -38.03 4.60
N ALA A 105 2.78 -38.02 4.71
CA ALA A 105 2.01 -38.87 5.63
C ALA A 105 1.27 -40.02 4.94
N GLY A 106 1.35 -40.11 3.62
CA GLY A 106 0.90 -41.25 2.81
C GLY A 106 2.08 -42.08 2.33
#